data_AF-A0AAU0V1I4-F1
#
_entry.id   AF-A0AAU0V1I4-F1
#
_cell.length_a   1.000
_cell.length_b   1.000
_cell.length_c   1.000
_cell.angle_alpha   90.00
_cell.angle_beta   90.00
_cell.angle_gamma   90.00
#
_symmetry.space_group_name_H-M   'P 1'
#
loop_
_entity.id
_entity.type
_entity.pdbx_description
1 polymer ?
#
loop_
_entity_poly.entity_id
_entity_poly.type
_entity_poly.pdbx_seq_one_letter_code
_entity_poly.pdbx_strand_id
1 'polypeptide(L)'
;MSDPQTDSDSPEPAPADEVDTVRAEVQREYSARLARAEIRVHAAQAGVSLPDGFVEYLDASKLLGADGNPSVVAMDRALASFKLSPPSFPQLEGVGHNRSGGPFSERRTVSLDVRNR
;
A
#
# COMPACT_ATOMS: atom_id res chain seq x y z
N MET A 1 27.87 -13.70 -66.08
CA MET A 1 27.96 -15.00 -65.38
C MET A 1 29.27 -14.97 -64.62
N SER A 2 29.34 -14.95 -63.31
CA SER A 2 28.36 -15.20 -62.26
C SER A 2 28.88 -14.56 -60.97
N ASP A 3 27.99 -13.99 -60.15
CA ASP A 3 28.27 -13.79 -58.74
C ASP A 3 28.07 -15.11 -57.99
N PRO A 4 28.98 -15.44 -57.07
CA PRO A 4 28.60 -16.07 -55.81
C PRO A 4 29.38 -15.39 -54.66
N GLN A 5 28.92 -15.28 -53.42
CA GLN A 5 27.91 -16.00 -52.68
C GLN A 5 27.57 -15.10 -51.49
N THR A 6 26.28 -14.92 -51.22
CA THR A 6 25.80 -14.46 -49.92
C THR A 6 26.06 -15.58 -48.91
N ASP A 7 27.09 -15.43 -48.07
CA ASP A 7 27.22 -16.26 -46.88
C ASP A 7 26.09 -15.87 -45.91
N SER A 8 25.16 -16.82 -45.77
CA SER A 8 24.07 -16.80 -44.81
C SER A 8 24.65 -16.69 -43.40
N ASP A 9 24.53 -15.49 -42.83
CA ASP A 9 24.70 -15.25 -41.41
C ASP A 9 23.47 -15.84 -40.68
N SER A 10 23.46 -17.16 -40.50
CA SER A 10 22.49 -17.86 -39.66
C SER A 10 22.97 -17.77 -38.21
N PRO A 11 22.28 -17.05 -37.31
CA PRO A 11 22.68 -17.00 -35.91
C PRO A 11 22.53 -18.40 -35.29
N GLU A 12 23.63 -18.88 -34.72
CA GLU A 12 23.69 -20.11 -33.93
C GLU A 12 22.65 -20.05 -32.79
N PRO A 13 21.85 -21.09 -32.55
CA PRO A 13 20.86 -21.08 -31.49
C PRO A 13 21.59 -21.04 -30.14
N ALA A 14 21.51 -19.91 -29.45
CA ALA A 14 22.01 -19.76 -28.09
C ALA A 14 21.40 -20.86 -27.19
N PRO A 15 22.18 -21.42 -26.24
CA PRO A 15 21.68 -22.47 -25.36
C PRO A 15 20.48 -21.94 -24.57
N ALA A 16 19.36 -22.68 -24.62
CA ALA A 16 18.09 -22.28 -23.99
C ALA A 16 18.25 -21.96 -22.48
N ASP A 17 19.19 -22.62 -21.82
CA ASP A 17 19.51 -22.41 -20.40
C ASP A 17 20.04 -21.00 -20.09
N GLU A 18 20.78 -20.36 -21.00
CA GLU A 18 21.26 -18.99 -20.81
C GLU A 18 20.11 -17.97 -20.97
N VAL A 19 19.18 -18.24 -21.88
CA VAL A 19 18.01 -17.36 -22.09
C VAL A 19 17.03 -17.46 -20.91
N ASP A 20 16.85 -18.65 -20.35
CA ASP A 20 15.94 -18.88 -19.22
C ASP A 20 16.51 -18.34 -17.90
N THR A 21 17.83 -18.43 -17.70
CA THR A 21 18.51 -17.81 -16.55
C THR A 21 18.44 -16.29 -16.61
N VAL A 22 18.73 -15.68 -17.77
CA VAL A 22 18.57 -14.23 -17.97
C VAL A 22 17.12 -13.80 -17.74
N ARG A 23 16.15 -14.57 -18.22
CA ARG A 23 14.72 -14.28 -18.01
C ARG A 23 14.35 -14.34 -16.52
N ALA A 24 14.84 -15.32 -15.78
CA ALA A 24 14.58 -15.46 -14.35
C ALA A 24 15.20 -14.31 -13.53
N GLU A 25 16.41 -13.86 -13.89
CA GLU A 25 17.06 -12.71 -13.25
C GLU A 25 16.29 -11.42 -13.50
N VAL A 26 15.93 -11.16 -14.76
CA VAL A 26 15.09 -10.02 -15.15
C VAL A 26 13.77 -10.07 -14.37
N GLN A 27 13.10 -11.21 -14.36
CA GLN A 27 11.82 -11.35 -13.67
C GLN A 27 11.94 -11.09 -12.16
N ARG A 28 13.06 -11.46 -11.53
CA ARG A 28 13.32 -11.19 -10.11
C ARG A 28 13.53 -9.70 -9.82
N GLU A 29 14.25 -8.98 -10.68
CA GLU A 29 14.44 -7.54 -10.50
C GLU A 29 13.14 -6.76 -10.69
N TYR A 30 12.38 -7.11 -11.74
CA TYR A 30 11.10 -6.46 -12.04
C TYR A 30 10.02 -6.82 -11.01
N SER A 31 9.98 -8.05 -10.49
CA SER A 31 9.02 -8.43 -9.46
C SER A 31 9.24 -7.67 -8.15
N ALA A 32 10.50 -7.42 -7.77
CA ALA A 32 10.82 -6.60 -6.60
C ALA A 32 10.34 -5.15 -6.76
N ARG A 33 10.55 -4.56 -7.93
CA ARG A 33 10.04 -3.20 -8.24
C ARG A 33 8.52 -3.17 -8.27
N LEU A 34 7.88 -4.18 -8.86
CA LEU A 34 6.44 -4.30 -8.93
C LEU A 34 5.83 -4.43 -7.52
N ALA A 35 6.39 -5.28 -6.66
CA ALA A 35 5.93 -5.43 -5.29
C ALA A 35 5.99 -4.11 -4.49
N ARG A 36 7.03 -3.30 -4.71
CA ARG A 36 7.16 -1.97 -4.11
C ARG A 36 6.13 -0.96 -4.63
N ALA A 37 5.76 -1.04 -5.91
CA ALA A 37 4.67 -0.22 -6.44
C ALA A 37 3.32 -0.67 -5.87
N GLU A 38 3.08 -1.97 -5.83
CA GLU A 38 1.82 -2.56 -5.42
C GLU A 38 1.52 -2.33 -3.94
N ILE A 39 2.53 -2.38 -3.06
CA ILE A 39 2.32 -2.07 -1.64
C ILE A 39 1.89 -0.62 -1.42
N ARG A 40 2.35 0.33 -2.26
CA ARG A 40 1.92 1.74 -2.19
C ARG A 40 0.47 1.87 -2.59
N VAL A 41 0.05 1.16 -3.64
CA VAL A 41 -1.36 1.12 -4.09
C VAL A 41 -2.25 0.50 -3.03
N HIS A 42 -1.87 -0.65 -2.47
CA HIS A 42 -2.61 -1.30 -1.39
C HIS A 42 -2.69 -0.44 -0.13
N ALA A 43 -1.62 0.27 0.23
CA ALA A 43 -1.64 1.19 1.36
C ALA A 43 -2.64 2.34 1.12
N ALA A 44 -2.62 2.94 -0.07
CA ALA A 44 -3.56 3.99 -0.44
C ALA A 44 -5.02 3.51 -0.42
N GLN A 45 -5.28 2.31 -0.94
CA GLN A 45 -6.61 1.68 -0.89
C GLN A 45 -7.06 1.40 0.56
N ALA A 46 -6.13 1.03 1.43
CA ALA A 46 -6.39 0.80 2.85
C ALA A 46 -6.50 2.10 3.67
N GLY A 47 -6.34 3.28 3.06
CA GLY A 47 -6.32 4.57 3.76
C GLY A 47 -5.09 4.75 4.66
N VAL A 48 -4.04 3.97 4.44
CA VAL A 48 -2.79 4.00 5.20
C VAL A 48 -1.81 4.96 4.55
N SER A 49 -1.34 5.95 5.31
CA SER A 49 -0.22 6.78 4.90
C SER A 49 1.09 6.11 5.30
N LEU A 50 1.86 5.64 4.33
CA LEU A 50 3.21 5.11 4.57
C LEU A 50 4.20 6.27 4.72
N PRO A 51 5.20 6.17 5.62
CA PRO A 51 6.27 7.15 5.70
C PRO A 51 7.10 7.20 4.41
N ASP A 52 7.61 8.39 4.08
CA ASP A 52 8.51 8.56 2.94
C ASP A 52 9.74 7.66 3.07
N GLY A 53 10.12 7.02 1.96
CA GLY A 53 11.26 6.08 1.92
C GLY A 53 11.01 4.72 2.60
N PHE A 54 9.91 4.51 3.33
CA PHE A 54 9.63 3.21 4.00
C PHE A 54 9.71 2.01 3.04
N VAL A 55 9.17 2.18 1.84
CA VAL A 55 9.10 1.13 0.81
C VAL A 55 10.50 0.75 0.28
N GLU A 56 11.50 1.62 0.43
CA GLU A 56 12.88 1.37 -0.02
C GLU A 56 13.64 0.46 0.95
N TYR A 57 13.32 0.54 2.24
CA TYR A 57 13.86 -0.33 3.30
C TYR A 57 13.12 -1.67 3.42
N LEU A 58 11.99 -1.81 2.74
CA LEU A 58 11.22 -3.04 2.72
C LEU A 58 11.95 -4.11 1.89
N ASP A 59 12.14 -5.27 2.51
CA ASP A 59 12.60 -6.46 1.81
C ASP A 59 11.51 -6.94 0.85
N ALA A 60 11.66 -6.58 -0.43
CA ALA A 60 10.71 -6.90 -1.48
C ALA A 60 10.53 -8.42 -1.66
N SER A 61 11.52 -9.25 -1.28
CA SER A 61 11.40 -10.70 -1.36
C SER A 61 10.31 -11.27 -0.45
N LYS A 62 10.02 -10.60 0.67
CA LYS A 62 8.95 -10.99 1.61
C LYS A 62 7.56 -10.61 1.14
N LEU A 63 7.47 -9.77 0.12
CA LEU A 63 6.22 -9.33 -0.48
C LEU A 63 5.81 -10.19 -1.68
N LEU A 64 6.69 -11.09 -2.14
CA LEU A 64 6.43 -12.00 -3.25
C LEU A 64 5.85 -13.33 -2.73
N GLY A 65 4.95 -13.92 -3.50
CA GLY A 65 4.47 -15.28 -3.32
C GLY A 65 5.45 -16.31 -3.89
N ALA A 66 5.10 -17.60 -3.75
CA ALA A 66 5.90 -18.71 -4.30
C ALA A 66 6.10 -18.61 -5.82
N ASP A 67 5.18 -17.95 -6.52
CA ASP A 67 5.19 -17.77 -7.96
C ASP A 67 6.03 -16.57 -8.42
N GLY A 68 6.69 -15.85 -7.49
CA GLY A 68 7.48 -14.65 -7.80
C GLY A 68 6.64 -13.41 -8.11
N ASN A 69 5.32 -13.48 -7.95
CA ASN A 69 4.38 -12.36 -8.08
C ASN A 69 4.08 -11.72 -6.73
N PRO A 70 3.70 -10.43 -6.67
CA PRO A 70 3.31 -9.77 -5.43
C PRO A 70 2.12 -10.48 -4.76
N SER A 71 2.26 -10.80 -3.47
CA SER A 71 1.26 -11.52 -2.70
C SER A 71 0.43 -10.56 -1.84
N VAL A 72 -0.87 -10.48 -2.12
CA VAL A 72 -1.82 -9.64 -1.37
C VAL A 72 -1.79 -9.96 0.12
N VAL A 73 -1.69 -11.25 0.49
CA VAL A 73 -1.64 -11.68 1.90
C VAL A 73 -0.38 -11.14 2.60
N ALA A 74 0.76 -11.10 1.91
CA ALA A 74 1.99 -10.54 2.46
C ALA A 74 1.89 -9.00 2.59
N MET A 75 1.31 -8.33 1.60
CA MET A 75 1.05 -6.89 1.65
C MET A 75 0.14 -6.51 2.82
N ASP A 76 -0.98 -7.23 2.99
CA ASP A 76 -1.93 -6.99 4.08
C ASP A 76 -1.27 -7.16 5.44
N ARG A 77 -0.39 -8.15 5.60
CA ARG A 77 0.39 -8.33 6.84
C ARG A 77 1.37 -7.18 7.07
N ALA A 78 2.04 -6.70 6.02
CA ALA A 78 2.95 -5.56 6.13
C ALA A 78 2.19 -4.27 6.50
N LEU A 79 0.98 -4.09 5.97
CA LEU A 79 0.14 -2.92 6.22
C LEU A 79 -0.68 -3.00 7.51
N ALA A 80 -0.85 -4.19 8.09
CA ALA A 80 -1.60 -4.38 9.33
C ALA A 80 -1.07 -3.51 10.47
N SER A 81 0.26 -3.36 10.57
CA SER A 81 0.92 -2.51 11.58
C SER A 81 0.55 -1.03 11.48
N PHE A 82 0.09 -0.58 10.32
CA PHE A 82 -0.28 0.81 10.07
C PHE A 82 -1.77 1.08 10.18
N LYS A 83 -2.60 0.04 10.32
CA LYS A 83 -4.03 0.19 10.66
C LYS A 83 -4.13 0.53 12.15
N LEU A 84 -3.72 1.75 12.50
CA LEU A 84 -3.94 2.31 13.82
C LEU A 84 -5.45 2.43 13.99
N SER A 85 -6.05 1.54 14.79
CA SER A 85 -7.37 1.83 15.34
C SER A 85 -7.25 3.16 16.09
N PRO A 86 -8.17 4.11 15.90
CA PRO A 86 -8.17 5.31 16.71
C PRO A 86 -8.19 4.87 18.18
N PRO A 87 -7.31 5.41 19.04
CA PRO A 87 -7.33 5.08 20.45
C PRO A 87 -8.73 5.41 20.99
N SER A 88 -9.49 4.38 21.37
CA SER A 88 -10.71 4.60 22.14
C SER A 88 -10.27 5.10 23.50
N PHE A 89 -10.82 6.24 23.89
CA PHE A 89 -10.67 6.79 25.23
C PHE A 89 -12.02 6.65 25.93
N PRO A 90 -12.31 5.50 26.57
CA PRO A 90 -13.59 5.28 27.24
C PRO A 90 -13.90 6.37 28.28
N GLN A 91 -12.86 6.95 28.87
CA GLN A 91 -12.95 8.04 29.85
C GLN A 91 -13.48 9.35 29.24
N LEU A 92 -13.36 9.54 27.92
CA LEU A 92 -13.83 10.73 27.19
C LEU A 92 -15.13 10.45 26.43
N GLU A 93 -15.52 9.18 26.29
CA GLU A 93 -16.78 8.77 25.67
C GLU A 93 -17.97 9.23 26.54
N GLY A 94 -18.58 10.35 26.16
CA GLY A 94 -19.74 10.92 26.87
C GLY A 94 -19.46 12.16 27.73
N VAL A 95 -18.23 12.66 27.77
CA VAL A 95 -17.87 13.91 28.49
C VAL A 95 -18.09 15.17 27.63
N GLY A 96 -18.43 14.99 26.34
CA GLY A 96 -18.80 16.09 25.45
C GLY A 96 -20.19 16.66 25.74
N HIS A 97 -20.27 17.96 26.02
CA HIS A 97 -21.50 18.71 26.33
C HIS A 97 -22.49 18.86 25.15
N ASN A 98 -22.23 18.22 24.01
CA ASN A 98 -23.04 18.31 22.79
C ASN A 98 -23.50 16.91 22.34
N ARG A 99 -24.30 16.22 23.15
CA ARG A 99 -25.16 15.13 22.63
C ARG A 99 -26.47 15.74 22.15
N SER A 100 -26.50 16.17 20.90
CA SER A 100 -27.72 16.50 20.18
C SER A 100 -28.56 15.23 20.01
N GLY A 101 -29.77 15.20 20.59
CA GLY A 101 -30.76 14.15 20.31
C GLY A 101 -31.77 13.82 21.40
N GLY A 102 -31.68 14.41 22.60
CA GLY A 102 -32.71 14.30 23.63
C GLY A 102 -33.64 15.53 23.63
N PRO A 103 -34.95 15.39 23.97
CA PRO A 103 -35.86 16.53 24.02
C PRO A 103 -35.29 17.56 24.98
N PHE A 104 -35.08 18.77 24.46
CA PHE A 104 -34.52 19.89 25.21
C PHE A 104 -35.29 20.06 26.51
N SER A 105 -34.66 19.74 27.65
CA SER A 105 -35.11 20.32 28.90
C SER A 105 -34.86 21.81 28.78
N GLU A 106 -35.95 22.58 28.78
CA GLU A 106 -35.92 24.04 28.74
C GLU A 106 -34.91 24.54 29.77
N ARG A 107 -33.74 25.00 29.29
CA ARG A 107 -32.82 25.74 30.14
C ARG A 107 -33.53 27.03 30.48
N ARG A 108 -33.94 27.19 31.74
CA ARG A 108 -34.34 28.49 32.29
C ARG A 108 -33.17 29.45 32.04
N THR A 109 -33.33 30.32 31.05
CA THR A 109 -32.39 31.39 30.76
C THR A 109 -32.54 32.41 31.88
N VAL A 110 -31.70 32.30 32.91
CA VAL A 110 -31.56 33.36 33.90
C VAL A 110 -30.85 34.50 33.21
N SER A 111 -31.60 35.55 32.85
CA SER A 111 -31.02 36.80 32.37
C SER A 111 -30.14 37.39 33.47
N LEU A 112 -28.85 37.57 33.17
CA LEU A 112 -27.92 38.33 34.02
C LEU A 112 -28.12 39.84 33.88
N ASP A 113 -29.05 40.27 33.01
CA ASP A 113 -29.47 41.66 32.92
C ASP A 113 -30.27 42.02 34.18
N VAL A 114 -29.77 43.02 34.91
CA VAL A 114 -30.41 43.55 36.11
C VAL A 114 -31.78 44.16 35.81
N ARG A 115 -32.06 44.52 34.55
CA ARG A 115 -33.36 45.07 34.11
C ARG A 115 -34.45 44.00 33.94
N ASN A 116 -34.08 42.73 33.81
CA ASN A 116 -35.00 41.59 33.63
C ASN A 116 -34.94 40.63 34.83
N ARG A 117 -34.82 41.17 36.05
CA ARG A 117 -35.00 40.42 37.31
C ARG A 117 -36.39 40.60 37.88
#